data_AF-A0AAP3DK71-F1
#
_entry.id   AF-A0AAP3DK71-F1
#
_cell.length_a   1.000
_cell.length_b   1.000
_cell.length_c   1.000
_cell.angle_alpha   90.00
_cell.angle_beta   90.00
_cell.angle_gamma   90.00
#
_symmetry.space_group_name_H-M   'P 1'
#
loop_
_entity.id
_entity.type
_entity.pdbx_description
1 polymer ?
#
loop_
_entity_poly.entity_id
_entity_poly.type
_entity_poly.pdbx_seq_one_letter_code
_entity_poly.pdbx_strand_id
1 'polypeptide(L)' 'MELVKSQQCPHCGNTVDDSHAEWEDGQHTVECEHCKKGYLVITHYKFLGFEIEKCCSECNEVISECYCGE' A
#
# COMPACT_ATOMS: atom_id res chain seq x y z
N MET A 1 10.93 4.84 -5.27
CA MET A 1 10.54 5.54 -4.03
C MET A 1 10.54 4.47 -2.95
N GLU A 2 11.59 4.43 -2.12
CA GLU A 2 11.69 3.44 -1.04
C GLU A 2 10.75 3.89 0.09
N LEU A 3 9.74 3.07 0.40
CA LEU A 3 8.89 3.28 1.57
C LEU A 3 9.80 3.21 2.79
N VAL A 4 9.92 4.32 3.52
CA VAL A 4 10.74 4.37 4.73
C VAL A 4 10.06 3.48 5.77
N LYS A 5 10.57 2.27 5.94
CA LYS A 5 10.03 1.25 6.86
C LYS A 5 10.44 1.54 8.30
N SER A 6 10.18 2.76 8.77
CA SER A 6 10.51 3.17 10.14
C SER A 6 9.26 3.74 10.81
N GLN A 7 8.98 3.30 12.03
CA GLN A 7 7.85 3.80 12.82
C GLN A 7 8.31 4.51 14.09
N GLN A 8 7.48 5.41 14.63
CA GLN A 8 7.74 5.98 15.96
C GLN A 8 7.02 5.19 17.03
N CYS A 9 7.75 4.77 18.06
CA CYS A 9 7.16 4.14 19.22
C CYS A 9 6.19 5.11 19.92
N PRO A 10 4.91 4.74 20.12
CA PRO A 10 3.92 5.62 20.74
C PRO A 10 4.20 5.91 22.22
N HIS A 11 5.09 5.14 22.85
CA HIS A 11 5.39 5.27 24.28
C HIS A 11 6.61 6.14 24.58
N CYS A 12 7.61 6.18 23.69
CA CYS A 12 8.86 6.89 23.95
C CYS A 12 9.31 7.80 22.81
N GLY A 13 8.61 7.79 21.66
CA GLY A 13 8.91 8.62 20.50
C GLY A 13 10.14 8.18 19.70
N ASN A 14 10.87 7.15 20.14
CA ASN A 14 12.00 6.65 19.37
C ASN A 14 11.57 5.96 18.09
N THR A 15 12.38 6.15 17.06
CA THR A 15 12.25 5.46 15.79
C THR A 15 12.62 3.98 15.97
N VAL A 16 11.70 3.11 15.56
CA VAL A 16 11.86 1.66 15.51
C VAL A 16 12.04 1.30 14.04
N ASP A 17 13.09 0.54 13.73
CA ASP A 17 13.26 -0.05 12.40
C ASP A 17 12.20 -1.13 12.21
N ASP A 18 11.46 -1.01 11.12
CA ASP A 18 10.36 -1.90 10.76
C ASP A 18 10.61 -2.50 9.35
N SER A 19 11.91 -2.60 8.99
CA SER A 19 12.35 -3.05 7.67
C SER A 19 11.95 -4.49 7.38
N HIS A 20 11.74 -5.27 8.45
CA HIS A 20 11.34 -6.67 8.45
C HIS A 20 9.84 -6.90 8.70
N ALA A 21 9.03 -5.85 8.93
CA ALA A 21 7.59 -6.05 9.05
C ALA A 21 7.00 -6.56 7.74
N GLU A 22 6.24 -7.64 7.84
CA GLU A 22 5.35 -8.11 6.79
C GLU A 22 4.11 -7.22 6.83
N TRP A 23 4.13 -6.16 6.04
CA TRP A 23 3.02 -5.20 5.88
C TRP A 23 1.85 -5.78 5.07
N GLU A 24 1.51 -7.04 5.30
CA GLU A 24 0.25 -7.60 4.81
C GLU A 24 -0.91 -6.92 5.56
N ASP A 25 -2.11 -6.91 4.96
CA ASP A 25 -3.32 -6.45 5.65
C ASP A 25 -3.51 -7.23 6.95
N GLY A 26 -3.44 -6.54 8.09
CA GLY A 26 -3.47 -7.23 9.36
C GLY A 26 -3.05 -6.39 10.57
N GLN A 27 -2.86 -7.11 11.67
CA GLN A 27 -2.41 -6.55 12.93
C GLN A 27 -1.14 -7.29 13.34
N HIS A 28 -0.05 -6.56 13.59
CA HIS A 28 1.17 -7.13 14.13
C HIS A 28 1.59 -6.40 15.40
N THR A 29 2.25 -7.12 16.31
CA THR A 29 2.77 -6.55 17.55
C THR A 29 4.25 -6.23 17.36
N VAL A 30 4.64 -5.01 17.71
CA VAL A 30 6.02 -4.54 17.66
C VAL A 30 6.47 -4.21 19.09
N GLU A 31 7.62 -4.74 19.49
CA GLU A 31 8.26 -4.36 20.75
C GLU A 31 9.29 -3.26 20.49
N CYS A 32 9.17 -2.14 21.19
CA CYS A 32 10.18 -1.09 21.11
C CYS A 32 11.45 -1.51 21.85
N GLU A 33 12.59 -1.56 21.15
CA GLU A 33 13.86 -1.94 21.76
C GLU A 33 14.33 -0.97 22.86
N HIS A 34 13.90 0.28 22.82
CA HIS A 34 14.30 1.32 23.77
C HIS A 34 13.50 1.27 25.07
N CYS A 35 12.17 1.29 25.00
CA CYS A 35 11.31 1.33 26.19
C CYS A 35 10.78 -0.05 26.60
N LYS A 36 11.06 -1.10 25.83
CA LYS A 36 10.64 -2.48 26.03
C LYS A 36 9.13 -2.66 26.16
N LYS A 37 8.35 -1.74 25.57
CA LYS A 37 6.89 -1.82 25.52
C LYS A 37 6.45 -2.31 24.14
N GLY A 38 5.55 -3.29 24.15
CA GLY A 38 4.84 -3.77 22.96
C GLY A 38 3.70 -2.83 22.57
N TYR A 39 3.52 -2.61 21.29
CA TYR A 39 2.37 -1.88 20.72
C TYR A 39 1.85 -2.60 19.46
N LEU A 40 0.56 -2.39 19.18
CA LEU A 40 -0.10 -2.98 18.02
C LEU A 40 -0.01 -2.01 16.84
N VAL A 41 0.44 -2.52 15.70
CA VAL A 41 0.41 -1.83 14.42
C VAL A 41 -0.69 -2.45 13.59
N ILE A 42 -1.58 -1.61 13.08
CA ILE A 42 -2.70 -2.02 12.23
C ILE A 42 -2.48 -1.42 10.85
N THR A 43 -2.34 -2.29 9.86
CA THR A 43 -2.25 -1.90 8.45
C THR A 43 -3.65 -1.85 7.87
N HIS A 44 -3.92 -0.83 7.05
CA HIS A 44 -5.19 -0.68 6.36
C HIS A 44 -4.94 -0.50 4.87
N TYR A 45 -5.30 -1.51 4.07
CA TYR A 45 -5.38 -1.33 2.64
C TYR A 45 -6.49 -0.34 2.27
N LYS A 46 -6.16 0.57 1.35
CA LYS A 46 -7.12 1.51 0.78
C LYS A 46 -7.13 1.36 -0.74
N PHE A 47 -8.22 0.81 -1.26
CA PHE A 47 -8.49 0.83 -2.69
C PHE A 47 -8.74 2.27 -3.16
N LEU A 48 -7.95 2.76 -4.12
CA LEU A 48 -8.05 4.13 -4.64
C LEU A 48 -9.00 4.26 -5.83
N GLY A 49 -9.39 3.15 -6.47
CA GLY A 49 -10.24 3.14 -7.66
C GLY A 49 -9.66 2.29 -8.78
N PHE A 50 -10.41 2.17 -9.88
CA PHE A 50 -9.96 1.56 -11.12
C PHE A 50 -10.42 2.39 -12.30
N GLU A 51 -9.60 2.47 -13.34
CA GLU A 51 -9.94 3.08 -14.62
C GLU A 51 -10.45 1.97 -15.55
N ILE A 52 -11.56 2.24 -16.26
CA ILE A 52 -12.11 1.31 -17.25
C ILE A 52 -11.89 1.93 -18.63
N GLU A 53 -11.00 1.33 -19.39
CA GLU A 53 -10.85 1.62 -20.81
C GLU A 53 -11.66 0.61 -21.62
N LYS A 54 -12.42 1.08 -22.60
CA LYS A 54 -13.14 0.21 -23.54
C LYS A 54 -12.38 0.18 -24.85
N CYS A 55 -12.01 -1.02 -25.29
CA CYS A 55 -11.34 -1.24 -26.57
C CYS A 55 -12.30 -1.87 -27.57
N CYS A 56 -12.07 -1.60 -28.86
CA CYS A 56 -12.72 -2.30 -29.95
C CYS A 56 -12.26 -3.75 -30.00
N SER A 57 -13.20 -4.70 -30.14
CA SER A 57 -12.86 -6.13 -30.20
C SER A 57 -12.13 -6.56 -31.47
N GLU A 58 -12.18 -5.76 -32.53
CA GLU A 58 -11.59 -6.11 -33.83
C GLU A 58 -10.17 -5.58 -34.01
N CYS A 59 -9.93 -4.30 -33.68
CA CYS A 59 -8.61 -3.68 -33.83
C CYS A 59 -7.87 -3.45 -32.51
N ASN A 60 -8.52 -3.68 -31.37
CA ASN A 60 -7.97 -3.46 -30.03
C ASN A 60 -7.60 -2.00 -29.71
N GLU A 61 -8.01 -1.04 -30.55
CA GLU A 61 -7.89 0.40 -30.28
C GLU A 61 -8.95 0.84 -29.26
N VAL A 62 -8.65 1.90 -28.50
CA VAL A 62 -9.62 2.53 -27.59
C VAL A 62 -10.84 2.97 -28.41
N ILE A 63 -12.06 2.76 -27.90
CA ILE A 63 -13.29 3.08 -28.66
C ILE A 63 -13.33 4.54 -29.12
N SER A 64 -12.71 5.49 -28.40
CA SER A 64 -12.59 6.88 -28.83
C SER A 64 -11.72 7.10 -30.08
N GLU A 65 -10.88 6.12 -30.42
CA GLU A 65 -9.90 6.17 -31.52
C GLU A 65 -10.12 5.05 -32.55
N CYS A 66 -11.11 4.17 -32.35
CA CYS A 66 -11.47 3.16 -33.35
C CYS A 66 -12.37 3.76 -34.42
N TYR A 67 -11.94 3.60 -35.67
CA TYR A 67 -12.65 4.01 -36.87
C TYR A 67 -13.29 2.82 -37.61
N CYS A 68 -13.49 1.72 -36.88
CA CYS A 68 -13.97 0.45 -37.39
C CYS A 68 -15.49 0.59 -37.64
N GLY A 69 -15.86 1.10 -38.81
CA GLY A 69 -17.24 1.41 -39.17
C GLY A 69 -17.48 2.82 -39.70
N GLU A 70 -16.45 3.65 -39.85
CA GLU A 70 -16.46 4.82 -40.75
C GLU A 70 -16.18 4.45 -42.21
#